data_AF-A0A9Q1KLQ6-F1
#
_entry.id   AF-A0A9Q1KLQ6-F1
#
_cell.length_a   1.000
_cell.length_b   1.000
_cell.length_c   1.000
_cell.angle_alpha   90.00
_cell.angle_beta   90.00
_cell.angle_gamma   90.00
#
_symmetry.space_group_name_H-M   'P 1'
#
loop_
_entity.id
_entity.type
_entity.pdbx_description
1 polymer ?
#
loop_
_entity_poly.entity_id
_entity_poly.type
_entity_poly.pdbx_seq_one_letter_code
_entity_poly.pdbx_strand_id
1 'polypeptide(L)'
;MDCSPSSPTSMASLISGEEQSALKEVITAKDLAVQVDVRLMATVYFKNSINRYWRTRRESMGITGDEKTYLRQKLLSYLREENDKIALMLAVLISKIARFDYPKEWPDLITVLAQQLQSADVLSSHRIFLILFRILKELSTKRLTSDQRNYAEAWLL
;
A
#
# COMPACT_ATOMS: atom_id res chain seq x y z
N MET A 1 6.09 43.10 -14.80
CA MET A 1 6.16 42.37 -13.51
C MET A 1 4.82 41.67 -13.36
N ASP A 2 4.70 40.44 -13.87
CA ASP A 2 3.50 39.63 -13.68
C ASP A 2 3.94 38.25 -13.20
N CYS A 3 3.91 38.07 -11.88
CA CYS A 3 3.97 36.76 -11.26
C CYS A 3 2.56 36.18 -11.32
N SER A 4 2.35 35.23 -12.23
CA SER A 4 1.17 34.35 -12.28
C SER A 4 1.59 32.91 -11.88
N PRO A 5 0.63 32.10 -11.41
CA PRO A 5 0.81 31.23 -10.26
C PRO A 5 1.55 29.92 -10.59
N SER A 6 2.29 29.43 -9.61
CA SER A 6 2.94 28.12 -9.60
C SER A 6 1.97 27.00 -9.98
N SER A 7 2.26 26.34 -11.10
CA SER A 7 1.48 25.24 -11.66
C SER A 7 1.34 24.07 -10.67
N PRO A 8 0.15 23.44 -10.53
CA PRO A 8 -0.09 22.29 -9.65
C PRO A 8 0.76 21.05 -10.00
N THR A 9 1.37 21.01 -11.18
CA THR A 9 2.27 19.95 -11.64
C THR A 9 3.53 19.80 -10.78
N SER A 10 4.08 20.90 -10.25
CA SER A 10 5.33 20.87 -9.46
C SER A 10 5.15 20.19 -8.10
N MET A 11 4.01 20.43 -7.45
CA MET A 11 3.67 19.85 -6.15
C MET A 11 3.41 18.34 -6.26
N ALA A 12 2.76 17.88 -7.33
CA ALA A 12 2.53 16.46 -7.58
C ALA A 12 3.82 15.67 -7.83
N SER A 13 4.78 16.24 -8.57
CA SER A 13 6.10 15.64 -8.76
C SER A 13 6.94 15.61 -7.46
N LEU A 14 6.79 16.61 -6.60
CA LEU A 14 7.44 16.64 -5.28
C LEU A 14 6.86 15.56 -4.34
N ILE A 15 5.52 15.43 -4.30
CA ILE A 15 4.83 14.41 -3.49
C ILE A 15 5.15 12.99 -3.99
N SER A 16 5.15 12.76 -5.32
CA SER A 16 5.57 11.48 -5.89
C SER A 16 7.04 11.15 -5.57
N GLY A 17 7.93 12.16 -5.64
CA GLY A 17 9.33 12.02 -5.27
C GLY A 17 9.53 11.63 -3.80
N GLU A 18 8.79 12.24 -2.88
CA GLU A 18 8.82 11.93 -1.44
C GLU A 18 8.31 10.51 -1.13
N GLU A 19 7.26 10.05 -1.82
CA GLU A 19 6.70 8.70 -1.63
C GLU A 19 7.64 7.60 -2.10
N GLN A 20 8.28 7.81 -3.26
CA GLN A 20 9.33 6.94 -3.77
C GLN A 20 10.56 6.94 -2.84
N SER A 21 10.89 8.09 -2.25
CA SER A 21 11.98 8.21 -1.25
C SER A 21 11.64 7.45 0.02
N ALA A 22 10.42 7.61 0.55
CA ALA A 22 9.97 6.92 1.76
C ALA A 22 9.96 5.39 1.55
N LEU A 23 9.43 4.88 0.43
CA LEU A 23 9.50 3.44 0.15
C LEU A 23 10.94 2.94 0.00
N LYS A 24 11.81 3.71 -0.67
CA LYS A 24 13.24 3.37 -0.78
C LYS A 24 13.91 3.35 0.58
N GLU A 25 13.63 4.29 1.47
CA GLU A 25 14.16 4.31 2.84
C GLU A 25 13.68 3.11 3.66
N VAL A 26 12.40 2.73 3.57
CA VAL A 26 11.86 1.52 4.21
C VAL A 26 12.59 0.25 3.79
N ILE A 27 13.00 0.17 2.51
CA ILE A 27 13.58 -1.03 1.91
C ILE A 27 15.12 -1.05 2.02
N THR A 28 15.78 0.10 1.95
CA THR A 28 17.25 0.21 1.81
C THR A 28 17.97 0.21 3.17
N ALA A 29 17.31 0.61 4.25
CA ALA A 29 17.94 0.83 5.55
C ALA A 29 18.03 -0.47 6.38
N LYS A 30 18.63 -1.52 5.82
CA LYS A 30 18.60 -2.89 6.38
C LYS A 30 19.54 -3.16 7.57
N ASP A 31 20.49 -2.27 7.90
CA ASP A 31 21.68 -2.65 8.67
C ASP A 31 21.83 -2.04 10.08
N LEU A 32 21.00 -1.08 10.52
CA LEU A 32 21.16 -0.50 11.88
C LEU A 32 19.84 -0.35 12.68
N ALA A 33 19.92 -0.47 14.01
CA ALA A 33 18.77 -0.24 14.90
C ALA A 33 18.19 1.18 14.79
N VAL A 34 19.03 2.20 14.56
CA VAL A 34 18.60 3.59 14.24
C VAL A 34 17.81 3.64 12.94
N GLN A 35 18.07 2.72 12.00
CA GLN A 35 17.32 2.61 10.76
C GLN A 35 15.95 1.96 10.97
N VAL A 36 15.72 1.18 12.03
CA VAL A 36 14.39 0.63 12.32
C VAL A 36 13.40 1.76 12.58
N ASP A 37 13.74 2.74 13.43
CA ASP A 37 12.84 3.86 13.71
C ASP A 37 12.60 4.74 12.47
N VAL A 38 13.64 4.96 11.65
CA VAL A 38 13.52 5.65 10.36
C VAL A 38 12.59 4.88 9.41
N ARG A 39 12.77 3.57 9.28
CA ARG A 39 11.91 2.69 8.46
C ARG A 39 10.48 2.70 8.97
N LEU A 40 10.26 2.64 10.28
CA LEU A 40 8.94 2.72 10.86
C LEU A 40 8.28 4.06 10.51
N MET A 41 9.01 5.17 10.66
CA MET A 41 8.49 6.49 10.35
C MET A 41 8.19 6.65 8.85
N ALA A 42 9.11 6.24 7.97
CA ALA A 42 8.90 6.22 6.52
C ALA A 42 7.70 5.35 6.11
N THR A 43 7.51 4.21 6.77
CA THR A 43 6.34 3.35 6.56
C THR A 43 5.03 4.00 7.01
N VAL A 44 5.05 4.77 8.10
CA VAL A 44 3.89 5.56 8.56
C VAL A 44 3.55 6.68 7.57
N TYR A 45 4.57 7.40 7.06
CA TYR A 45 4.38 8.39 6.00
C TYR A 45 3.78 7.75 4.76
N PHE A 46 4.35 6.65 4.28
CA PHE A 46 3.85 5.93 3.13
C PHE A 46 2.40 5.43 3.31
N LYS A 47 2.04 4.95 4.51
CA LYS A 47 0.65 4.60 4.86
C LYS A 47 -0.30 5.80 4.73
N ASN A 48 0.14 6.97 5.16
CA ASN A 48 -0.66 8.19 5.10
C ASN A 48 -0.81 8.68 3.65
N SER A 49 0.24 8.56 2.85
CA SER A 49 0.24 8.83 1.41
C SER A 49 -0.75 7.96 0.65
N ILE A 50 -0.71 6.63 0.86
CA ILE A 50 -1.68 5.70 0.25
C ILE A 50 -3.11 6.08 0.63
N ASN A 51 -3.36 6.41 1.90
CA ASN A 51 -4.69 6.80 2.33
C ASN A 51 -5.20 8.10 1.65
N ARG A 52 -4.32 9.04 1.33
CA ARG A 52 -4.67 10.35 0.79
C ARG A 52 -4.70 10.40 -0.74
N TYR A 53 -3.71 9.78 -1.40
CA TYR A 53 -3.42 10.02 -2.81
C TYR A 53 -3.57 8.79 -3.71
N TRP A 54 -3.86 7.61 -3.14
CA TRP A 54 -4.00 6.39 -3.93
C TRP A 54 -5.25 6.39 -4.82
N ARG A 55 -6.34 7.03 -4.39
CA ARG A 55 -7.49 7.32 -5.26
C ARG A 55 -7.40 8.74 -5.77
N THR A 56 -7.28 8.88 -7.09
CA THR A 56 -7.33 10.18 -7.76
C THR A 56 -8.68 10.83 -7.47
N ARG A 57 -8.69 11.88 -6.65
CA ARG A 57 -9.87 12.75 -6.49
C ARG A 57 -9.82 13.82 -7.59
N ARG A 58 -10.98 14.32 -8.00
CA ARG A 58 -11.11 15.36 -9.05
C ARG A 58 -10.22 16.60 -8.84
N GLU A 59 -9.81 16.89 -7.59
CA GLU A 59 -9.00 18.05 -7.20
C GLU A 59 -7.53 17.75 -6.88
N SER A 60 -7.10 16.48 -6.91
CA SER A 60 -5.70 16.12 -6.64
C SER A 60 -5.14 15.26 -7.75
N MET A 61 -4.00 15.65 -8.34
CA MET A 61 -3.16 14.72 -9.10
C MET A 61 -2.76 13.58 -8.16
N GLY A 62 -3.44 12.44 -8.30
CA GLY A 62 -3.12 11.22 -7.56
C GLY A 62 -1.94 10.50 -8.18
N ILE A 63 -1.49 9.44 -7.50
CA ILE A 63 -0.42 8.57 -7.99
C ILE A 63 -0.80 8.00 -9.36
N THR A 64 0.13 8.03 -10.31
CA THR A 64 -0.08 7.52 -11.67
C THR A 64 -0.26 5.99 -11.68
N GLY A 65 -0.88 5.44 -12.72
CA GLY A 65 -1.08 4.00 -12.84
C GLY A 65 0.24 3.21 -12.86
N ASP A 66 1.25 3.75 -13.53
CA ASP A 66 2.58 3.14 -13.65
C ASP A 66 3.29 3.11 -12.30
N GLU A 67 3.24 4.21 -11.54
CA GLU A 67 3.78 4.27 -10.18
C GLU A 67 3.09 3.28 -9.25
N LYS A 68 1.75 3.15 -9.30
CA LYS A 68 1.04 2.14 -8.50
C LYS A 68 1.52 0.73 -8.82
N THR A 69 1.69 0.43 -10.10
CA THR A 69 2.19 -0.88 -10.56
C THR A 69 3.60 -1.15 -10.02
N TYR A 70 4.50 -0.17 -10.11
CA TYR A 70 5.84 -0.25 -9.55
C TYR A 70 5.81 -0.49 -8.03
N LEU A 71 5.02 0.29 -7.28
CA LEU A 71 4.91 0.17 -5.82
C LEU A 71 4.38 -1.21 -5.40
N ARG A 72 3.35 -1.73 -6.10
CA ARG A 72 2.80 -3.08 -5.86
C ARG A 72 3.86 -4.16 -6.06
N GLN A 73 4.57 -4.14 -7.19
CA GLN A 73 5.64 -5.10 -7.48
C GLN A 73 6.77 -5.01 -6.45
N LYS A 74 7.16 -3.79 -6.08
CA LYS A 74 8.24 -3.58 -5.11
C LYS A 74 7.87 -4.10 -3.72
N LEU A 75 6.65 -3.87 -3.25
CA LEU A 75 6.17 -4.41 -1.97
C LEU A 75 6.17 -5.95 -1.96
N LEU A 76 5.74 -6.58 -3.05
CA LEU A 76 5.75 -8.05 -3.20
C LEU A 76 7.15 -8.65 -3.38
N SER A 77 8.15 -7.84 -3.73
CA SER A 77 9.56 -8.27 -3.75
C SER A 77 10.18 -8.32 -2.35
N TYR A 78 9.54 -7.69 -1.35
CA TYR A 78 10.11 -7.46 -0.03
C TYR A 78 9.34 -8.21 1.08
N LEU A 79 9.06 -9.49 0.83
CA LEU A 79 8.27 -10.32 1.74
C LEU A 79 9.11 -11.00 2.83
N ARG A 80 10.41 -11.15 2.60
CA ARG A 80 11.35 -11.76 3.56
C ARG A 80 11.96 -10.72 4.49
N GLU A 81 11.12 -10.02 5.24
CA GLU A 81 11.55 -9.06 6.28
C GLU A 81 11.82 -9.79 7.60
N GLU A 82 12.99 -9.55 8.17
CA GLU A 82 13.41 -10.17 9.44
C GLU A 82 12.77 -9.47 10.64
N ASN A 83 12.63 -8.14 10.60
CA ASN A 83 12.01 -7.39 11.69
C ASN A 83 10.48 -7.54 11.71
N ASP A 84 9.95 -8.11 12.79
CA ASP A 84 8.50 -8.37 12.95
C ASP A 84 7.64 -7.11 12.86
N LYS A 85 8.10 -5.98 13.41
CA LYS A 85 7.32 -4.73 13.40
C LYS A 85 7.18 -4.20 11.97
N ILE A 86 8.25 -4.27 11.19
CA ILE A 86 8.27 -3.79 9.82
C ILE A 86 7.48 -4.74 8.92
N ALA A 87 7.63 -6.05 9.10
CA ALA A 87 6.80 -7.05 8.43
C ALA A 87 5.30 -6.81 8.67
N LEU A 88 4.90 -6.53 9.92
CA LEU A 88 3.51 -6.21 10.24
C LEU A 88 3.05 -4.94 9.52
N MET A 89 3.88 -3.90 9.47
CA MET A 89 3.51 -2.65 8.82
C MET A 89 3.44 -2.79 7.29
N LEU A 90 4.31 -3.59 6.67
CA LEU A 90 4.20 -3.98 5.26
C LEU A 90 2.90 -4.72 4.99
N ALA A 91 2.51 -5.67 5.85
CA ALA A 91 1.23 -6.36 5.73
C ALA A 91 0.03 -5.41 5.82
N VAL A 92 0.09 -4.42 6.72
CA VAL A 92 -0.93 -3.36 6.81
C VAL A 92 -0.98 -2.52 5.54
N LEU A 93 0.17 -2.11 5.00
CA LEU A 93 0.23 -1.32 3.76
C LEU A 93 -0.37 -2.07 2.58
N ILE A 94 0.06 -3.32 2.35
CA ILE A 94 -0.44 -4.16 1.26
C ILE A 94 -1.95 -4.36 1.40
N SER A 95 -2.45 -4.63 2.61
CA SER A 95 -3.89 -4.79 2.84
C SER A 95 -4.70 -3.54 2.50
N LYS A 96 -4.17 -2.34 2.78
CA LYS A 96 -4.82 -1.08 2.44
C LYS A 96 -4.87 -0.85 0.94
N ILE A 97 -3.76 -1.10 0.23
CA ILE A 97 -3.73 -1.03 -1.24
C ILE A 97 -4.73 -2.04 -1.82
N ALA A 98 -4.74 -3.27 -1.31
CA ALA A 98 -5.71 -4.30 -1.71
C ALA A 98 -7.16 -3.84 -1.50
N ARG A 99 -7.47 -3.12 -0.41
CA ARG A 99 -8.82 -2.54 -0.20
C ARG A 99 -9.23 -1.62 -1.35
N PHE A 100 -8.31 -0.86 -1.92
CA PHE A 100 -8.59 0.06 -3.00
C PHE A 100 -8.67 -0.64 -4.35
N ASP A 101 -7.72 -1.54 -4.62
CA ASP A 101 -7.44 -2.04 -5.97
C ASP A 101 -7.98 -3.45 -6.22
N TYR A 102 -8.10 -4.29 -5.19
CA TYR A 102 -8.62 -5.64 -5.34
C TYR A 102 -10.17 -5.63 -5.39
N PRO A 103 -10.80 -6.40 -6.31
CA PRO A 103 -10.18 -7.31 -7.30
C PRO A 103 -9.90 -6.71 -8.69
N LYS A 104 -10.32 -5.47 -8.99
CA LYS A 104 -10.33 -4.95 -10.37
C LYS A 104 -8.95 -4.56 -10.92
N GLU A 105 -8.20 -3.78 -10.14
CA GLU A 105 -6.93 -3.16 -10.55
C GLU A 105 -5.71 -3.99 -10.15
N TRP A 106 -5.88 -4.97 -9.26
CA TRP A 106 -4.81 -5.86 -8.77
C TRP A 106 -5.30 -7.31 -8.58
N PRO A 107 -5.83 -7.97 -9.63
CA PRO A 107 -6.48 -9.28 -9.52
C PRO A 107 -5.55 -10.42 -9.11
N ASP A 108 -4.27 -10.32 -9.48
CA ASP A 108 -3.23 -11.34 -9.33
C ASP A 108 -2.60 -11.39 -7.92
N LEU A 109 -2.92 -10.43 -7.04
CA LEU A 109 -2.33 -10.31 -5.70
C LEU A 109 -2.31 -11.63 -4.90
N ILE A 110 -3.46 -12.31 -4.78
CA ILE A 110 -3.57 -13.55 -4.00
C ILE A 110 -2.81 -14.69 -4.69
N THR A 111 -2.88 -14.74 -6.03
CA THR A 111 -2.21 -15.76 -6.83
C THR A 111 -0.69 -15.65 -6.71
N VAL A 112 -0.14 -14.43 -6.78
CA VAL A 112 1.31 -14.18 -6.61
C VAL A 112 1.78 -14.57 -5.21
N LEU A 113 1.04 -14.20 -4.17
CA LEU A 113 1.36 -14.60 -2.79
C LEU A 113 1.33 -16.13 -2.61
N ALA A 114 0.35 -16.81 -3.20
CA ALA A 114 0.24 -18.26 -3.17
C ALA A 114 1.38 -18.95 -3.93
N GLN A 115 1.81 -18.40 -5.07
CA GLN A 115 2.95 -18.90 -5.83
C GLN A 115 4.26 -18.74 -5.04
N GLN A 116 4.49 -17.57 -4.44
CA GLN A 116 5.68 -17.33 -3.63
C GLN A 116 5.73 -18.22 -2.39
N LEU A 117 4.58 -18.62 -1.84
CA LEU A 117 4.50 -19.54 -0.71
C LEU A 117 5.01 -20.95 -1.05
N GLN A 118 4.92 -21.39 -2.31
CA GLN A 118 5.36 -22.74 -2.70
C GLN A 118 6.87 -22.93 -2.61
N SER A 119 7.64 -21.86 -2.77
CA SER A 119 9.12 -21.86 -2.71
C SER A 119 9.68 -21.10 -1.50
N ALA A 120 8.82 -20.73 -0.55
CA ALA A 120 9.20 -19.92 0.61
C ALA A 120 9.92 -20.74 1.69
N ASP A 121 10.92 -20.12 2.32
CA ASP A 121 11.45 -20.60 3.60
C ASP A 121 10.46 -20.35 4.76
N VAL A 122 10.75 -20.88 5.96
CA VAL A 122 9.86 -20.77 7.13
C VAL A 122 9.52 -19.30 7.44
N LEU A 123 10.53 -18.42 7.37
CA LEU A 123 10.36 -17.00 7.62
C LEU A 123 9.42 -16.37 6.59
N SER A 124 9.72 -16.53 5.30
CA SER A 124 8.90 -15.94 4.22
C SER A 124 7.48 -16.49 4.25
N SER A 125 7.30 -17.78 4.56
CA SER A 125 5.98 -18.39 4.72
C SER A 125 5.17 -17.69 5.80
N HIS A 126 5.77 -17.48 6.98
CA HIS A 126 5.11 -16.75 8.07
C HIS A 126 4.73 -15.31 7.67
N ARG A 127 5.61 -14.61 6.94
CA ARG A 127 5.33 -13.25 6.44
C ARG A 127 4.20 -13.24 5.41
N ILE A 128 4.20 -14.18 4.47
CA ILE A 128 3.14 -14.31 3.46
C ILE A 128 1.79 -14.59 4.13
N PHE A 129 1.73 -15.50 5.10
CA PHE A 129 0.49 -15.77 5.86
C PHE A 129 0.00 -14.53 6.61
N LEU A 130 0.89 -13.78 7.25
CA LEU A 130 0.54 -12.53 7.92
C LEU A 130 -0.10 -11.52 6.95
N ILE A 131 0.46 -11.41 5.74
CA ILE A 131 -0.05 -10.51 4.69
C ILE A 131 -1.42 -11.00 4.20
N LEU A 132 -1.57 -12.28 3.87
CA LEU A 132 -2.83 -12.87 3.45
C LEU A 132 -3.93 -12.69 4.51
N PHE A 133 -3.63 -12.97 5.77
CA PHE A 133 -4.54 -12.75 6.88
C PHE A 133 -4.98 -11.28 6.97
N ARG A 134 -4.02 -10.35 6.83
CA ARG A 134 -4.33 -8.92 6.91
C ARG A 134 -5.17 -8.45 5.73
N ILE A 135 -4.89 -8.92 4.52
CA ILE A 135 -5.70 -8.64 3.33
C ILE A 135 -7.13 -9.16 3.54
N LEU A 136 -7.29 -10.41 3.98
CA LEU A 136 -8.60 -11.01 4.20
C LEU A 136 -9.40 -10.21 5.23
N LYS A 137 -8.77 -9.85 6.36
CA LYS A 137 -9.39 -9.01 7.39
C LYS A 137 -9.83 -7.66 6.82
N GLU A 138 -8.95 -6.98 6.10
CA GLU A 138 -9.27 -5.66 5.52
C GLU A 138 -10.42 -5.73 4.50
N LEU A 139 -10.39 -6.71 3.60
CA LEU A 139 -11.42 -6.91 2.57
C LEU A 139 -12.77 -7.33 3.16
N SER A 140 -12.78 -8.14 4.23
CA SER A 140 -14.03 -8.55 4.90
C SER A 140 -14.82 -7.35 5.44
N THR A 141 -14.12 -6.36 6.03
CA THR A 141 -14.76 -5.14 6.55
C THR A 141 -15.28 -4.23 5.43
N LYS A 142 -14.62 -4.20 4.27
CA LYS A 142 -15.10 -3.47 3.08
C LYS A 142 -16.41 -4.06 2.56
N ARG A 143 -16.52 -5.40 2.52
CA ARG A 143 -17.73 -6.10 2.07
C ARG A 143 -18.91 -5.79 2.98
N LEU A 144 -18.71 -5.80 4.30
CA LEU A 144 -19.76 -5.45 5.25
C LEU A 144 -20.36 -4.06 4.99
N THR A 145 -19.56 -3.05 4.67
CA THR A 145 -20.07 -1.70 4.35
C THR A 145 -20.87 -1.66 3.04
N SER A 146 -20.43 -2.40 2.02
CA SER A 146 -21.18 -2.51 0.76
C SER A 146 -22.51 -3.24 0.98
N ASP A 147 -22.49 -4.33 1.74
CA ASP A 147 -23.66 -5.12 2.07
C ASP A 147 -24.65 -4.30 2.91
N GLN A 148 -24.18 -3.58 3.93
CA GLN A 148 -25.00 -2.63 4.72
C GLN A 148 -25.69 -1.57 3.84
N ARG A 149 -24.99 -1.04 2.84
CA ARG A 149 -25.54 -0.06 1.90
C ARG A 149 -26.59 -0.68 0.98
N ASN A 150 -26.31 -1.88 0.44
CA ASN A 150 -27.27 -2.62 -0.38
C ASN A 150 -28.55 -2.94 0.41
N TYR A 151 -28.44 -3.31 1.68
CA TYR A 151 -29.61 -3.49 2.53
C TYR A 151 -30.36 -2.17 2.73
N ALA A 152 -29.67 -1.07 3.08
CA ALA A 152 -30.33 0.23 3.26
C ALA A 152 -31.07 0.72 1.99
N GLU A 153 -30.54 0.46 0.80
CA GLU A 153 -31.19 0.79 -0.48
C GLU A 153 -32.38 -0.15 -0.78
N ALA A 154 -32.29 -1.44 -0.41
CA ALA A 154 -33.38 -2.40 -0.58
C ALA A 154 -34.57 -2.18 0.35
N TRP A 155 -34.40 -1.49 1.48
CA TRP A 155 -35.49 -1.11 2.39
C TRP A 155 -36.21 0.19 2.00
N LEU A 156 -35.77 0.88 0.93
CA LEU A 156 -36.36 2.14 0.43
C LEU A 156 -37.17 1.96 -0.87
N LEU A 157 -37.41 0.72 -1.30
CA LEU A 157 -38.37 0.33 -2.35
C LEU A 157 -39.53 -0.45 -1.72
#